data_AF-A0A9K3KF07-F1
#
_entry.id   AF-A0A9K3KF07-F1
#
_cell.length_a   1.000
_cell.length_b   1.000
_cell.length_c   1.000
_cell.angle_alpha   90.00
_cell.angle_beta   90.00
_cell.angle_gamma   90.00
#
_symmetry.space_group_name_H-M   'P 1'
#
loop_
_entity.id
_entity.type
_entity.pdbx_description
1 polymer ?
#
loop_
_entity_poly.entity_id
_entity_poly.type
_entity_poly.pdbx_seq_one_letter_code
_entity_poly.pdbx_strand_id
1 'polypeptide(L)'
;MGRLRSKRKGKLRQQEEDPGRSQSTIEQSSEFSLGVHGVRLKHFEKVLAYLLPKVQPHYAKLPQIQKRKTDLGCDAQYPFSTLPSSARVLGDAPGYLSNLKRALRKEGQLLSMMRCISPLVDTSYSQQSKYEPFTIVDFGGGSGHLGIPLALLLPQSRIIVVDFNERSIQLMHEKSKKVIQQLQKECSADERSQFAATKAASKIPMEMQENPLFRSCAVHSPDATVGILANLFSFQGPVEKFHAPFDMALALHLCGEATDIAIRKAIAVNAVAMVLAPCCVGKLSQKAFNPDVFNATGKNDSAVSYPQSYLFCQLVGSDGDDAQQATDPKRQQDDWDALAKAADYSNEEECGTSLNATRRTAKALLETDRRLFLEEQKFNGGYRTALTKMDPLDVTPKNDILIAWRQDFYGKEVEEMFSVPNIDCQSDFEVAQAHLLGSQTNGSTARNDWTNEEEEEIKTMIAEFLEKTKDMEDYMDRIYLFPTKMGARKRKLIHFVAGTMNLAHWSHGDKDSLKTVAVARRGQRKRPEQSLHYNESKGSEN
;
A
#
# COMPACT_ATOMS: atom_id res chain seq x y z
N MET A 1 50.86 -35.16 2.35
CA MET A 1 52.15 -34.44 2.24
C MET A 1 51.87 -33.17 1.44
N GLY A 2 52.12 -31.94 1.87
CA GLY A 2 53.28 -31.41 2.58
C GLY A 2 53.68 -30.16 1.80
N ARG A 3 53.56 -28.99 2.44
CA ARG A 3 53.90 -27.64 1.94
C ARG A 3 55.22 -27.60 1.15
N LEU A 4 55.36 -26.60 0.28
CA LEU A 4 56.53 -25.70 0.31
C LEU A 4 56.27 -24.38 -0.44
N ARG A 5 56.47 -23.29 0.29
CA ARG A 5 56.62 -21.91 -0.20
C ARG A 5 58.04 -21.75 -0.77
N SER A 6 58.21 -20.89 -1.78
CA SER A 6 59.47 -20.19 -2.02
C SER A 6 59.20 -18.74 -2.40
N LYS A 7 60.03 -17.84 -1.87
CA LYS A 7 59.96 -16.38 -1.90
C LYS A 7 61.06 -15.82 -2.83
N ARG A 8 60.71 -14.73 -3.52
CA ARG A 8 61.43 -13.43 -3.63
C ARG A 8 62.49 -13.15 -4.71
N LYS A 9 62.39 -11.87 -5.15
CA LYS A 9 63.35 -10.91 -5.79
C LYS A 9 63.52 -11.04 -7.31
N GLY A 10 63.50 -9.99 -8.13
CA GLY A 10 63.34 -8.54 -7.95
C GLY A 10 63.69 -7.79 -9.25
N LYS A 11 62.99 -6.66 -9.51
CA LYS A 11 63.30 -5.48 -10.35
C LYS A 11 63.99 -5.63 -11.73
N LEU A 12 63.34 -5.08 -12.76
CA LEU A 12 63.94 -4.08 -13.67
C LEU A 12 62.85 -3.19 -14.31
N ARG A 13 63.16 -1.89 -14.37
CA ARG A 13 62.34 -0.77 -14.86
C ARG A 13 62.63 -0.52 -16.35
N GLN A 14 61.58 -0.26 -17.12
CA GLN A 14 61.51 0.65 -18.28
C GLN A 14 60.04 1.16 -18.23
N GLN A 15 59.68 2.40 -17.86
CA GLN A 15 59.95 3.72 -18.43
C GLN A 15 59.72 3.79 -19.94
N GLU A 16 58.45 3.84 -20.33
CA GLU A 16 57.96 4.62 -21.46
C GLU A 16 56.87 5.56 -20.95
N GLU A 17 57.13 6.86 -21.10
CA GLU A 17 56.19 7.95 -20.88
C GLU A 17 55.42 8.18 -22.19
N ASP A 18 54.09 8.19 -22.14
CA ASP A 18 53.26 8.77 -23.20
C ASP A 18 52.27 9.76 -22.55
N PRO A 19 52.36 11.08 -22.84
CA PRO A 19 51.60 12.12 -22.16
C PRO A 19 50.33 12.45 -22.95
N GLY A 20 49.16 12.18 -22.38
CA GLY A 20 47.92 12.75 -22.92
C GLY A 20 46.68 11.92 -22.72
N ARG A 21 46.16 11.88 -21.49
CA ARG A 21 44.71 11.73 -21.33
C ARG A 21 44.25 12.53 -20.13
N SER A 22 43.67 13.68 -20.45
CA SER A 22 42.99 14.60 -19.55
C SER A 22 42.04 13.86 -18.61
N GLN A 23 42.19 14.18 -17.33
CA GLN A 23 41.23 13.92 -16.28
C GLN A 23 39.88 14.56 -16.65
N SER A 24 38.89 13.76 -17.01
CA SER A 24 37.47 14.16 -17.00
C SER A 24 36.59 12.90 -17.01
N THR A 25 36.63 12.13 -15.93
CA THR A 25 35.79 10.93 -15.80
C THR A 25 35.35 10.68 -14.35
N ILE A 26 35.00 11.76 -13.64
CA ILE A 26 34.30 11.67 -12.36
C ILE A 26 33.38 12.90 -12.27
N GLU A 27 32.22 12.89 -12.95
CA GLU A 27 31.12 13.86 -12.66
C GLU A 27 29.86 13.58 -13.49
N GLN A 28 29.32 12.35 -13.50
CA GLN A 28 27.95 12.13 -14.03
C GLN A 28 27.10 11.15 -13.23
N SER A 29 27.63 10.51 -12.18
CA SER A 29 26.84 9.61 -11.31
C SER A 29 26.18 10.31 -10.11
N SER A 30 26.18 11.64 -10.05
CA SER A 30 25.80 12.43 -8.86
C SER A 30 24.35 12.96 -8.86
N GLU A 31 23.62 12.91 -9.98
CA GLU A 31 22.36 13.64 -10.12
C GLU A 31 21.21 13.17 -9.21
N PHE A 32 21.18 11.91 -8.77
CA PHE A 32 20.11 11.39 -7.90
C PHE A 32 20.50 11.25 -6.42
N SER A 33 21.65 11.81 -6.02
CA SER A 33 22.19 11.61 -4.66
C SER A 33 21.73 12.64 -3.63
N LEU A 34 21.25 13.79 -4.08
CA LEU A 34 20.88 14.96 -3.27
C LEU A 34 19.49 15.44 -3.68
N GLY A 35 18.59 15.65 -2.72
CA GLY A 35 17.30 16.30 -2.95
C GLY A 35 17.41 17.82 -3.00
N VAL A 36 16.27 18.51 -3.21
CA VAL A 36 16.15 19.97 -3.48
C VAL A 36 16.89 20.88 -2.49
N HIS A 37 17.13 20.42 -1.26
CA HIS A 37 17.82 21.18 -0.20
C HIS A 37 19.25 20.69 0.12
N GLY A 38 19.89 19.92 -0.76
CA GLY A 38 21.19 19.29 -0.47
C GLY A 38 21.11 18.17 0.59
N VAL A 39 19.88 17.73 0.91
CA VAL A 39 19.62 16.61 1.84
C VAL A 39 19.71 15.31 1.06
N ARG A 40 20.49 14.35 1.58
CA ARG A 40 20.61 13.01 0.99
C ARG A 40 19.24 12.32 0.99
N LEU A 41 18.72 12.00 -0.20
CA LEU A 41 17.48 11.23 -0.33
C LEU A 41 17.61 9.87 0.35
N LYS A 42 16.54 9.42 1.02
CA LYS A 42 16.42 8.05 1.50
C LYS A 42 16.39 7.10 0.31
N HIS A 43 16.66 5.81 0.56
CA HIS A 43 16.69 4.80 -0.50
C HIS A 43 15.41 4.79 -1.35
N PHE A 44 14.23 4.66 -0.74
CA PHE A 44 12.97 4.66 -1.50
C PHE A 44 12.73 5.97 -2.26
N GLU A 45 13.16 7.12 -1.72
CA GLU A 45 13.02 8.42 -2.39
C GLU A 45 13.87 8.49 -3.65
N LYS A 46 15.05 7.85 -3.66
CA LYS A 46 15.87 7.71 -4.87
C LYS A 46 15.21 6.82 -5.91
N VAL A 47 14.63 5.70 -5.48
CA VAL A 47 13.88 4.80 -6.38
C VAL A 47 12.69 5.55 -6.98
N LEU A 48 11.94 6.30 -6.17
CA LEU A 48 10.84 7.15 -6.64
C LEU A 48 11.31 8.20 -7.66
N ALA A 49 12.40 8.91 -7.35
CA ALA A 49 12.97 9.94 -8.23
C ALA A 49 13.36 9.38 -9.60
N TYR A 50 13.81 8.12 -9.64
CA TYR A 50 14.14 7.43 -10.88
C TYR A 50 12.89 6.92 -11.65
N LEU A 51 11.92 6.36 -10.94
CA LEU A 51 10.73 5.74 -11.56
C LEU A 51 9.72 6.76 -12.06
N LEU A 52 9.43 7.80 -11.27
CA LEU A 52 8.31 8.72 -11.53
C LEU A 52 8.38 9.46 -12.88
N PRO A 53 9.56 9.85 -13.41
CA PRO A 53 9.69 10.39 -14.76
C PRO A 53 9.41 9.37 -15.87
N LYS A 54 9.60 8.07 -15.59
CA LYS A 54 9.49 6.98 -16.56
C LYS A 54 8.12 6.29 -16.52
N VAL A 55 7.46 6.29 -15.36
CA VAL A 55 6.15 5.69 -15.13
C VAL A 55 5.34 6.58 -14.19
N GLN A 56 4.26 7.16 -14.71
CA GLN A 56 3.30 7.91 -13.90
C GLN A 56 2.06 7.05 -13.59
N PRO A 57 1.66 6.94 -12.32
CA PRO A 57 0.36 6.36 -11.99
C PRO A 57 -0.77 7.26 -12.51
N HIS A 58 -1.86 6.65 -12.98
CA HIS A 58 -3.02 7.38 -13.49
C HIS A 58 -4.28 6.93 -12.74
N TYR A 59 -5.05 7.90 -12.23
CA TYR A 59 -6.30 7.63 -11.54
C TYR A 59 -7.52 8.05 -12.35
N ALA A 60 -8.54 7.20 -12.33
CA ALA A 60 -9.88 7.50 -12.75
C ALA A 60 -10.74 7.96 -11.57
N LYS A 61 -11.78 8.75 -11.85
CA LYS A 61 -12.79 9.12 -10.85
C LYS A 61 -13.54 7.88 -10.40
N LEU A 62 -13.84 7.83 -9.10
CA LEU A 62 -14.68 6.78 -8.55
C LEU A 62 -16.07 6.89 -9.18
N PRO A 63 -16.61 5.82 -9.81
CA PRO A 63 -17.90 5.88 -10.48
C PRO A 63 -18.99 6.39 -9.56
N GLN A 64 -19.87 7.25 -10.04
CA GLN A 64 -21.05 7.65 -9.29
C GLN A 64 -22.09 6.55 -9.38
N ILE A 65 -22.92 6.38 -8.34
CA ILE A 65 -24.06 5.47 -8.43
C ILE A 65 -25.03 6.07 -9.45
N GLN A 66 -25.18 5.39 -10.59
CA GLN A 66 -26.28 5.70 -11.50
C GLN A 66 -27.59 5.43 -10.75
N LYS A 67 -28.47 6.43 -10.66
CA LYS A 67 -29.83 6.24 -10.14
C LYS A 67 -30.51 5.17 -11.00
N ARG A 68 -30.58 3.92 -10.54
CA ARG A 68 -31.40 2.92 -11.23
C ARG A 68 -32.86 3.39 -11.12
N LYS A 69 -33.59 3.42 -12.23
CA LYS A 69 -35.06 3.45 -12.20
C LYS A 69 -35.52 2.11 -11.63
N THR A 70 -35.52 1.96 -10.32
CA THR A 70 -36.29 0.91 -9.65
C THR A 70 -37.65 1.49 -9.30
N ASP A 71 -38.72 0.68 -9.41
CA ASP A 71 -40.10 1.04 -9.05
C ASP A 71 -40.31 1.38 -7.55
N LEU A 72 -39.22 1.38 -6.78
CA LEU A 72 -39.17 1.87 -5.40
C LEU A 72 -38.83 3.36 -5.43
N GLY A 73 -39.87 4.20 -5.43
CA GLY A 73 -39.74 5.64 -5.31
C GLY A 73 -39.15 6.04 -3.96
N CYS A 74 -37.85 6.35 -3.92
CA CYS A 74 -37.26 7.34 -3.02
C CYS A 74 -35.87 7.76 -3.51
N ASP A 75 -35.55 9.04 -3.33
CA ASP A 75 -34.26 9.68 -3.62
C ASP A 75 -33.15 9.20 -2.66
N ALA A 76 -32.88 7.89 -2.61
CA ALA A 76 -31.94 7.32 -1.64
C ALA A 76 -30.51 7.19 -2.20
N GLN A 77 -29.66 8.09 -1.71
CA GLN A 77 -28.21 8.14 -1.87
C GLN A 77 -27.53 6.96 -1.14
N TYR A 78 -27.62 5.75 -1.71
CA TYR A 78 -26.90 4.51 -1.36
C TYR A 78 -27.38 3.62 -0.16
N PRO A 79 -27.30 2.27 -0.23
CA PRO A 79 -28.28 1.37 0.39
C PRO A 79 -27.99 0.84 1.80
N PHE A 80 -26.97 1.27 2.55
CA PHE A 80 -26.80 0.78 3.93
C PHE A 80 -28.00 1.14 4.82
N SER A 81 -28.64 2.28 4.56
CA SER A 81 -29.87 2.70 5.24
C SER A 81 -31.09 1.87 4.89
N THR A 82 -31.10 1.19 3.72
CA THR A 82 -32.19 0.32 3.27
C THR A 82 -31.96 -1.15 3.65
N LEU A 83 -30.73 -1.53 3.97
CA LEU A 83 -30.40 -2.87 4.47
C LEU A 83 -30.87 -3.06 5.92
N PRO A 84 -31.25 -4.29 6.32
CA PRO A 84 -31.54 -4.62 7.71
C PRO A 84 -30.39 -4.22 8.63
N SER A 85 -30.70 -3.73 9.83
CA SER A 85 -29.67 -3.29 10.79
C SER A 85 -28.66 -4.39 11.11
N SER A 86 -29.11 -5.65 11.16
CA SER A 86 -28.23 -6.82 11.34
C SER A 86 -27.25 -7.08 10.17
N ALA A 87 -27.49 -6.53 8.98
CA ALA A 87 -26.56 -6.61 7.85
C ALA A 87 -25.52 -5.48 7.84
N ARG A 88 -25.75 -4.40 8.60
CA ARG A 88 -24.87 -3.21 8.64
C ARG A 88 -23.57 -3.46 9.40
N VAL A 89 -22.68 -2.48 9.40
CA VAL A 89 -21.36 -2.57 10.03
C VAL A 89 -21.42 -2.33 11.53
N LEU A 90 -22.15 -1.29 11.94
CA LEU A 90 -22.27 -0.89 13.34
C LEU A 90 -23.06 -1.93 14.15
N GLY A 91 -22.55 -2.30 15.31
CA GLY A 91 -23.26 -3.16 16.26
C GLY A 91 -22.37 -3.66 17.39
N ASP A 92 -22.98 -4.06 18.50
CA ASP A 92 -22.25 -4.49 19.71
C ASP A 92 -21.98 -5.99 19.76
N ALA A 93 -22.64 -6.77 18.90
CA ALA A 93 -22.42 -8.21 18.85
C ALA A 93 -21.07 -8.57 18.19
N PRO A 94 -20.51 -9.75 18.50
CA PRO A 94 -19.35 -10.27 17.78
C PRO A 94 -19.58 -10.27 16.26
N GLY A 95 -18.54 -9.90 15.50
CA GLY A 95 -18.61 -9.80 14.04
C GLY A 95 -19.03 -8.43 13.48
N TYR A 96 -19.47 -7.53 14.35
CA TYR A 96 -19.78 -6.12 14.06
C TYR A 96 -18.68 -5.20 14.60
N LEU A 97 -18.75 -3.91 14.24
CA LEU A 97 -17.88 -2.88 14.80
C LEU A 97 -18.68 -2.00 15.76
N SER A 98 -18.38 -2.07 17.05
CA SER A 98 -19.07 -1.27 18.08
C SER A 98 -18.63 0.20 18.09
N ASN A 99 -17.40 0.50 17.65
CA ASN A 99 -16.92 1.87 17.56
C ASN A 99 -17.53 2.57 16.33
N LEU A 100 -18.33 3.62 16.56
CA LEU A 100 -19.03 4.36 15.52
C LEU A 100 -18.09 4.93 14.44
N LYS A 101 -16.97 5.56 14.82
CA LYS A 101 -16.00 6.13 13.87
C LYS A 101 -15.41 5.03 12.98
N ARG A 102 -15.04 3.89 13.56
CA ARG A 102 -14.51 2.74 12.82
C ARG A 102 -15.56 2.13 11.90
N ALA A 103 -16.82 2.05 12.35
CA ALA A 103 -17.93 1.55 11.57
C ALA A 103 -18.21 2.44 10.35
N LEU A 104 -18.31 3.76 10.54
CA LEU A 104 -18.52 4.73 9.46
C LEU A 104 -17.41 4.69 8.41
N ARG A 105 -16.14 4.60 8.83
CA ARG A 105 -15.02 4.41 7.90
C ARG A 105 -15.14 3.12 7.11
N LYS A 106 -15.50 2.02 7.77
CA LYS A 106 -15.70 0.74 7.10
C LYS A 106 -16.89 0.81 6.13
N GLU A 107 -17.97 1.51 6.47
CA GLU A 107 -19.08 1.77 5.53
C GLU A 107 -18.64 2.58 4.31
N GLY A 108 -17.82 3.62 4.49
CA GLY A 108 -17.23 4.39 3.37
C GLY A 108 -16.34 3.54 2.46
N GLN A 109 -15.53 2.64 3.03
CA GLN A 109 -14.75 1.67 2.25
C GLN A 109 -15.66 0.74 1.45
N LEU A 110 -16.70 0.19 2.08
CA LEU A 110 -17.65 -0.72 1.41
C LEU A 110 -18.44 0.00 0.32
N LEU A 111 -18.88 1.24 0.57
CA LEU A 111 -19.53 2.11 -0.40
C LEU A 111 -18.66 2.30 -1.64
N SER A 112 -17.39 2.61 -1.46
CA SER A 112 -16.44 2.75 -2.57
C SER A 112 -16.30 1.44 -3.36
N MET A 113 -16.23 0.29 -2.67
CA MET A 113 -16.20 -1.02 -3.33
C MET A 113 -17.46 -1.26 -4.19
N MET A 114 -18.67 -1.10 -3.64
CA MET A 114 -19.87 -1.40 -4.46
C MET A 114 -20.18 -0.34 -5.54
N ARG A 115 -19.64 0.89 -5.44
CA ARG A 115 -19.60 1.85 -6.56
C ARG A 115 -18.83 1.31 -7.76
N CYS A 116 -17.75 0.56 -7.51
CA CYS A 116 -16.98 -0.12 -8.57
C CYS A 116 -17.61 -1.44 -9.02
N ILE A 117 -18.28 -2.17 -8.12
CA ILE A 117 -18.90 -3.47 -8.43
C ILE A 117 -20.17 -3.30 -9.26
N SER A 118 -21.04 -2.35 -8.89
CA SER A 118 -22.38 -2.21 -9.49
C SER A 118 -22.39 -2.09 -11.02
N PRO A 119 -21.49 -1.32 -11.67
CA PRO A 119 -21.40 -1.25 -13.14
C PRO A 119 -20.91 -2.53 -13.81
N LEU A 120 -20.19 -3.37 -13.06
CA LEU A 120 -19.56 -4.60 -13.55
C LEU A 120 -20.42 -5.85 -13.26
N VAL A 121 -21.47 -5.73 -12.46
CA VAL A 121 -22.44 -6.82 -12.26
C VAL A 121 -23.65 -6.52 -13.15
N ASP A 122 -23.46 -6.74 -14.44
CA ASP A 122 -24.47 -6.46 -15.45
C ASP A 122 -25.70 -7.38 -15.27
N THR A 123 -26.90 -6.80 -15.38
CA THR A 123 -28.15 -7.55 -15.47
C THR A 123 -28.30 -8.24 -16.83
N SER A 124 -27.52 -7.86 -17.86
CA SER A 124 -27.56 -8.44 -19.20
C SER A 124 -26.80 -9.78 -19.32
N TYR A 125 -25.87 -10.12 -18.42
CA TYR A 125 -25.25 -11.46 -18.36
C TYR A 125 -26.30 -12.56 -18.23
N SER A 126 -27.37 -12.28 -17.49
CA SER A 126 -28.51 -13.20 -17.33
C SER A 126 -29.28 -13.46 -18.65
N GLN A 127 -29.08 -12.64 -19.68
CA GLN A 127 -29.65 -12.86 -21.02
C GLN A 127 -28.78 -13.75 -21.91
N GLN A 128 -27.45 -13.76 -21.71
CA GLN A 128 -26.53 -14.63 -22.44
C GLN A 128 -26.36 -16.00 -21.77
N SER A 129 -26.29 -16.04 -20.43
CA SER A 129 -26.25 -17.27 -19.64
C SER A 129 -27.66 -17.59 -19.13
N LYS A 130 -28.43 -18.34 -19.91
CA LYS A 130 -29.80 -18.73 -19.54
C LYS A 130 -29.87 -19.71 -18.34
N TYR A 131 -28.72 -20.16 -17.82
CA TYR A 131 -28.64 -21.30 -16.89
C TYR A 131 -27.72 -21.12 -15.68
N GLU A 132 -26.70 -20.24 -15.71
CA GLU A 132 -25.76 -20.07 -14.59
C GLU A 132 -25.78 -18.65 -14.01
N PRO A 133 -25.84 -18.50 -12.67
CA PRO A 133 -25.81 -17.21 -12.01
C PRO A 133 -24.39 -16.63 -12.01
N PHE A 134 -24.29 -15.30 -12.13
CA PHE A 134 -23.02 -14.60 -12.03
C PHE A 134 -22.40 -14.82 -10.64
N THR A 135 -21.17 -15.32 -10.59
CA THR A 135 -20.49 -15.73 -9.36
C THR A 135 -19.40 -14.73 -8.97
N ILE A 136 -19.55 -14.18 -7.76
CA ILE A 136 -18.67 -13.15 -7.18
C ILE A 136 -17.97 -13.75 -5.97
N VAL A 137 -16.64 -13.66 -5.93
CA VAL A 137 -15.82 -14.16 -4.82
C VAL A 137 -15.19 -12.99 -4.07
N ASP A 138 -15.43 -12.89 -2.76
CA ASP A 138 -14.82 -11.92 -1.84
C ASP A 138 -13.66 -12.58 -1.08
N PHE A 139 -12.44 -12.35 -1.57
CA PHE A 139 -11.22 -12.87 -0.96
C PHE A 139 -10.80 -12.01 0.24
N GLY A 140 -10.70 -12.66 1.40
CA GLY A 140 -10.48 -11.99 2.69
C GLY A 140 -11.74 -11.28 3.21
N GLY A 141 -12.94 -11.81 2.89
CA GLY A 141 -14.20 -11.15 3.23
C GLY A 141 -14.54 -11.13 4.74
N GLY A 142 -13.77 -11.83 5.57
CA GLY A 142 -13.86 -11.77 7.02
C GLY A 142 -15.24 -12.17 7.56
N SER A 143 -15.80 -11.34 8.45
CA SER A 143 -17.14 -11.53 9.02
C SER A 143 -18.29 -11.14 8.07
N GLY A 144 -18.01 -10.97 6.76
CA GLY A 144 -19.01 -10.73 5.72
C GLY A 144 -19.56 -9.32 5.66
N HIS A 145 -18.76 -8.32 6.02
CA HIS A 145 -19.16 -6.91 5.91
C HIS A 145 -19.46 -6.46 4.47
N LEU A 146 -18.84 -7.09 3.48
CA LEU A 146 -19.13 -6.87 2.05
C LEU A 146 -20.03 -7.97 1.49
N GLY A 147 -19.67 -9.24 1.72
CA GLY A 147 -20.43 -10.40 1.21
C GLY A 147 -21.91 -10.44 1.59
N ILE A 148 -22.29 -10.13 2.84
CA ILE A 148 -23.70 -10.17 3.27
C ILE A 148 -24.52 -9.09 2.56
N PRO A 149 -24.12 -7.81 2.56
CA PRO A 149 -24.79 -6.79 1.75
C PRO A 149 -24.88 -7.15 0.27
N LEU A 150 -23.81 -7.67 -0.34
CA LEU A 150 -23.86 -8.08 -1.76
C LEU A 150 -24.89 -9.18 -2.01
N ALA A 151 -24.97 -10.18 -1.13
CA ALA A 151 -25.94 -11.26 -1.28
C ALA A 151 -27.39 -10.79 -1.19
N LEU A 152 -27.67 -9.77 -0.35
CA LEU A 152 -28.98 -9.13 -0.25
C LEU A 152 -29.30 -8.24 -1.46
N LEU A 153 -28.31 -7.51 -1.97
CA LEU A 153 -28.50 -6.54 -3.07
C LEU A 153 -28.45 -7.19 -4.46
N LEU A 154 -27.89 -8.39 -4.56
CA LEU A 154 -27.72 -9.15 -5.81
C LEU A 154 -28.28 -10.58 -5.67
N PRO A 155 -29.58 -10.76 -5.40
CA PRO A 155 -30.20 -12.08 -5.19
C PRO A 155 -30.07 -13.03 -6.40
N GLN A 156 -29.81 -12.50 -7.59
CA GLN A 156 -29.54 -13.24 -8.82
C GLN A 156 -28.09 -13.75 -8.94
N SER A 157 -27.17 -13.19 -8.16
CA SER A 157 -25.74 -13.55 -8.18
C SER A 157 -25.42 -14.53 -7.07
N ARG A 158 -24.42 -15.38 -7.30
CA ARG A 158 -23.83 -16.26 -6.28
C ARG A 158 -22.67 -15.51 -5.60
N ILE A 159 -22.70 -15.40 -4.29
CA ILE A 159 -21.67 -14.72 -3.50
C ILE A 159 -20.89 -15.74 -2.68
N ILE A 160 -19.57 -15.75 -2.79
CA ILE A 160 -18.69 -16.66 -2.04
C ILE A 160 -17.70 -15.83 -1.24
N VAL A 161 -17.69 -15.99 0.08
CA VAL A 161 -16.72 -15.35 0.97
C VAL A 161 -15.60 -16.33 1.29
N VAL A 162 -14.37 -15.99 0.90
CA VAL A 162 -13.16 -16.76 1.18
C VAL A 162 -12.41 -16.11 2.33
N ASP A 163 -12.15 -16.84 3.40
CA ASP A 163 -11.30 -16.32 4.50
C ASP A 163 -10.52 -17.45 5.17
N PHE A 164 -9.29 -17.15 5.58
CA PHE A 164 -8.43 -18.09 6.29
C PHE A 164 -8.88 -18.30 7.74
N ASN A 165 -9.34 -17.23 8.41
CA ASN A 165 -9.67 -17.26 9.83
C ASN A 165 -11.05 -17.88 10.06
N GLU A 166 -11.06 -19.08 10.62
CA GLU A 166 -12.30 -19.81 10.93
C GLU A 166 -13.26 -18.98 11.79
N ARG A 167 -12.76 -18.22 12.76
CA ARG A 167 -13.61 -17.38 13.62
C ARG A 167 -14.33 -16.30 12.81
N SER A 168 -13.66 -15.70 11.82
CA SER A 168 -14.28 -14.71 10.93
C SER A 168 -15.45 -15.33 10.15
N ILE A 169 -15.25 -16.52 9.59
CA ILE A 169 -16.30 -17.26 8.88
C ILE A 169 -17.46 -17.62 9.82
N GLN A 170 -17.18 -18.11 11.03
CA GLN A 170 -18.22 -18.38 12.03
C GLN A 170 -19.06 -17.13 12.34
N LEU A 171 -18.41 -15.98 12.55
CA LEU A 171 -19.09 -14.71 12.79
C LEU A 171 -19.94 -14.26 11.59
N MET A 172 -19.49 -14.52 10.36
CA MET A 172 -20.29 -14.28 9.16
C MET A 172 -21.57 -15.14 9.15
N HIS A 173 -21.47 -16.42 9.48
CA HIS A 173 -22.64 -17.31 9.57
C HIS A 173 -23.59 -16.90 10.69
N GLU A 174 -23.07 -16.52 11.87
CA GLU A 174 -23.86 -15.97 12.98
C GLU A 174 -24.60 -14.68 12.56
N LYS A 175 -23.91 -13.79 11.85
CA LYS A 175 -24.48 -12.54 11.31
C LYS A 175 -25.56 -12.82 10.26
N SER A 176 -25.33 -13.76 9.35
CA SER A 176 -26.30 -14.18 8.32
C SER A 176 -27.59 -14.73 8.95
N LYS A 177 -27.48 -15.54 10.01
CA LYS A 177 -28.64 -16.03 10.76
C LYS A 177 -29.46 -14.89 11.38
N LYS A 178 -28.80 -13.88 11.96
CA LYS A 178 -29.47 -12.69 12.51
C LYS A 178 -30.22 -11.90 11.43
N VAL A 179 -29.63 -11.77 10.25
CA VAL A 179 -30.29 -11.13 9.09
C VAL A 179 -31.54 -11.87 8.69
N ILE A 180 -31.46 -13.20 8.54
CA ILE A 180 -32.61 -14.03 8.18
C ILE A 180 -33.72 -13.91 9.24
N GLN A 181 -33.37 -14.00 10.52
CA GLN A 181 -34.33 -13.88 11.63
C GLN A 181 -34.99 -12.49 11.69
N GLN A 182 -34.22 -11.42 11.50
CA GLN A 182 -34.75 -10.06 11.49
C GLN A 182 -35.76 -9.89 10.35
N LEU A 183 -35.36 -10.23 9.13
CA LEU A 183 -36.25 -10.12 7.96
C LEU A 183 -37.50 -10.99 8.11
N GLN A 184 -37.39 -12.20 8.66
CA GLN A 184 -38.53 -13.07 8.92
C GLN A 184 -39.54 -12.47 9.92
N LYS A 185 -39.05 -11.75 10.93
CA LYS A 185 -39.85 -11.15 12.00
C LYS A 185 -40.44 -9.79 11.62
N GLU A 186 -39.69 -8.96 10.91
CA GLU A 186 -39.99 -7.54 10.72
C GLU A 186 -40.58 -7.22 9.34
N CYS A 187 -40.40 -8.08 8.34
CA CYS A 187 -40.86 -7.83 6.97
C CYS A 187 -42.03 -8.74 6.56
N SER A 188 -42.93 -8.18 5.74
CA SER A 188 -43.98 -8.93 5.05
C SER A 188 -43.41 -9.96 4.07
N ALA A 189 -44.25 -10.88 3.58
CA ALA A 189 -43.83 -11.85 2.57
C ALA A 189 -43.30 -11.19 1.29
N ASP A 190 -43.92 -10.10 0.85
CA ASP A 190 -43.55 -9.37 -0.36
C ASP A 190 -42.20 -8.64 -0.19
N GLU A 191 -41.98 -7.98 0.93
CA GLU A 191 -40.69 -7.35 1.25
C GLU A 191 -39.56 -8.38 1.35
N ARG A 192 -39.84 -9.55 1.94
CA ARG A 192 -38.85 -10.65 2.02
C ARG A 192 -38.50 -11.22 0.64
N SER A 193 -39.45 -11.23 -0.30
CA SER A 193 -39.23 -11.73 -1.65
C SER A 193 -38.17 -10.93 -2.42
N GLN A 194 -37.98 -9.65 -2.07
CA GLN A 194 -36.95 -8.79 -2.67
C GLN A 194 -35.52 -9.26 -2.32
N PHE A 195 -35.34 -9.91 -1.17
CA PHE A 195 -34.06 -10.44 -0.68
C PHE A 195 -33.93 -11.95 -0.88
N ALA A 196 -34.96 -12.60 -1.43
CA ALA A 196 -34.92 -14.02 -1.71
C ALA A 196 -34.01 -14.27 -2.91
N ALA A 197 -33.04 -15.17 -2.74
CA ALA A 197 -32.17 -15.54 -3.83
C ALA A 197 -32.97 -16.13 -5.00
N THR A 198 -32.40 -16.12 -6.21
CA THR A 198 -32.97 -16.92 -7.30
C THR A 198 -32.66 -18.40 -7.07
N LYS A 199 -33.50 -19.29 -7.64
CA LYS A 199 -33.26 -20.74 -7.59
C LYS A 199 -31.89 -21.12 -8.19
N ALA A 200 -31.45 -20.43 -9.24
CA ALA A 200 -30.15 -20.66 -9.87
C ALA A 200 -29.00 -20.27 -8.93
N ALA A 201 -29.04 -19.06 -8.35
CA ALA A 201 -28.04 -18.56 -7.40
C ALA A 201 -27.92 -19.40 -6.13
N SER A 202 -29.01 -20.04 -5.71
CA SER A 202 -29.07 -20.88 -4.51
C SER A 202 -28.48 -22.28 -4.70
N LYS A 203 -28.25 -22.72 -5.94
CA LYS A 203 -27.65 -24.04 -6.19
C LYS A 203 -26.17 -24.01 -5.81
N ILE A 204 -25.77 -24.97 -4.99
CA ILE A 204 -24.36 -25.26 -4.70
C ILE A 204 -23.74 -25.90 -5.96
N PRO A 205 -22.72 -25.28 -6.58
CA PRO A 205 -21.95 -25.89 -7.66
C PRO A 205 -21.42 -27.27 -7.27
N MET A 206 -21.37 -28.21 -8.22
CA MET A 206 -20.98 -29.60 -7.95
C MET A 206 -19.61 -29.70 -7.24
N GLU A 207 -18.65 -28.88 -7.66
CA GLU A 207 -17.30 -28.78 -7.10
C GLU A 207 -17.28 -28.34 -5.62
N MET A 208 -18.32 -27.65 -5.16
CA MET A 208 -18.47 -27.16 -3.79
C MET A 208 -19.24 -28.14 -2.89
N GLN A 209 -19.94 -29.13 -3.45
CA GLN A 209 -20.82 -30.03 -2.68
C GLN A 209 -20.02 -31.02 -1.82
N GLU A 210 -18.88 -31.50 -2.31
CA GLU A 210 -18.08 -32.53 -1.63
C GLU A 210 -16.90 -31.95 -0.83
N ASN A 211 -16.62 -30.65 -0.98
CA ASN A 211 -15.47 -30.02 -0.36
C ASN A 211 -15.85 -29.46 1.03
N PRO A 212 -15.29 -30.00 2.13
CA PRO A 212 -15.69 -29.64 3.50
C PRO A 212 -15.32 -28.21 3.90
N LEU A 213 -14.50 -27.52 3.11
CA LEU A 213 -14.16 -26.11 3.32
C LEU A 213 -15.28 -25.18 2.86
N PHE A 214 -16.18 -25.67 1.99
CA PHE A 214 -17.34 -24.92 1.53
C PHE A 214 -18.54 -25.11 2.46
N ARG A 215 -19.23 -24.01 2.78
CA ARG A 215 -20.48 -24.04 3.55
C ARG A 215 -21.47 -23.00 3.02
N SER A 216 -22.74 -23.39 2.87
CA SER A 216 -23.84 -22.46 2.59
C SER A 216 -24.24 -21.69 3.85
N CYS A 217 -24.59 -20.42 3.71
CA CYS A 217 -25.16 -19.61 4.78
C CYS A 217 -26.69 -19.77 4.90
N ALA A 218 -27.32 -20.50 3.98
CA ALA A 218 -28.75 -20.77 4.02
C ALA A 218 -29.12 -21.57 5.27
N VAL A 219 -30.09 -21.11 6.04
CA VAL A 219 -30.72 -21.92 7.08
C VAL A 219 -31.68 -22.87 6.36
N HIS A 220 -31.40 -24.18 6.40
CA HIS A 220 -32.28 -25.18 5.81
C HIS A 220 -33.60 -25.21 6.58
N SER A 221 -34.65 -24.64 5.98
CA SER A 221 -36.03 -24.95 6.34
C SER A 221 -36.56 -25.95 5.32
N PRO A 222 -37.12 -27.10 5.73
CA PRO A 222 -37.68 -28.10 4.82
C PRO A 222 -38.75 -27.55 3.85
N ASP A 223 -39.38 -26.40 4.19
CA ASP A 223 -40.54 -25.84 3.47
C ASP A 223 -40.25 -24.59 2.60
N ALA A 224 -39.00 -24.09 2.51
CA ALA A 224 -38.72 -22.85 1.77
C ALA A 224 -38.31 -23.12 0.32
N THR A 225 -39.15 -22.72 -0.64
CA THR A 225 -38.91 -22.91 -2.08
C THR A 225 -37.79 -22.02 -2.65
N VAL A 226 -37.42 -20.90 -2.01
CA VAL A 226 -36.08 -20.26 -2.06
C VAL A 226 -35.83 -19.43 -0.78
N GLY A 227 -34.60 -19.42 -0.25
CA GLY A 227 -34.25 -18.79 1.03
C GLY A 227 -33.59 -17.40 0.92
N ILE A 228 -33.77 -16.58 1.97
CA ILE A 228 -33.00 -15.35 2.19
C ILE A 228 -31.52 -15.73 2.36
N LEU A 229 -30.61 -15.00 1.69
CA LEU A 229 -29.17 -15.29 1.67
C LEU A 229 -28.81 -16.71 1.19
N ALA A 230 -29.71 -17.41 0.50
CA ALA A 230 -29.42 -18.75 -0.02
C ALA A 230 -28.36 -18.74 -1.14
N ASN A 231 -28.06 -17.57 -1.69
CA ASN A 231 -26.97 -17.31 -2.63
C ASN A 231 -25.62 -16.97 -1.96
N LEU A 232 -25.54 -16.96 -0.62
CA LEU A 232 -24.30 -16.69 0.11
C LEU A 232 -23.64 -18.00 0.57
N PHE A 233 -22.37 -18.13 0.21
CA PHE A 233 -21.52 -19.26 0.53
C PHE A 233 -20.22 -18.79 1.19
N SER A 234 -19.55 -19.69 1.91
CA SER A 234 -18.23 -19.46 2.49
C SER A 234 -17.26 -20.55 2.07
N PHE A 235 -15.98 -20.19 2.00
CA PHE A 235 -14.85 -21.10 1.92
C PHE A 235 -13.87 -20.76 3.05
N GLN A 236 -13.63 -21.70 3.95
CA GLN A 236 -12.70 -21.51 5.07
C GLN A 236 -11.32 -22.08 4.72
N GLY A 237 -10.37 -21.21 4.40
CA GLY A 237 -9.03 -21.63 4.02
C GLY A 237 -8.22 -20.52 3.34
N PRO A 238 -6.95 -20.80 3.04
CA PRO A 238 -6.09 -19.84 2.34
C PRO A 238 -6.57 -19.63 0.91
N VAL A 239 -6.33 -18.43 0.38
CA VAL A 239 -6.72 -18.02 -0.98
C VAL A 239 -6.19 -19.00 -2.04
N GLU A 240 -4.97 -19.49 -1.88
CA GLU A 240 -4.34 -20.45 -2.79
C GLU A 240 -5.12 -21.78 -2.88
N LYS A 241 -5.78 -22.21 -1.81
CA LYS A 241 -6.56 -23.48 -1.81
C LYS A 241 -7.95 -23.34 -2.41
N PHE A 242 -8.40 -22.12 -2.68
CA PHE A 242 -9.67 -21.90 -3.35
C PHE A 242 -9.57 -22.33 -4.83
N HIS A 243 -10.38 -23.30 -5.22
CA HIS A 243 -10.48 -23.83 -6.58
C HIS A 243 -11.96 -24.00 -6.93
N ALA A 244 -12.50 -23.01 -7.62
CA ALA A 244 -13.85 -23.01 -8.18
C ALA A 244 -13.92 -21.94 -9.28
N PRO A 245 -14.76 -22.08 -10.31
CA PRO A 245 -15.00 -21.05 -11.31
C PRO A 245 -15.74 -19.86 -10.69
N PHE A 246 -15.42 -18.66 -11.18
CA PHE A 246 -16.14 -17.45 -10.82
C PHE A 246 -15.97 -16.37 -11.89
N ASP A 247 -16.90 -15.42 -11.93
CA ASP A 247 -16.92 -14.34 -12.91
C ASP A 247 -16.22 -13.07 -12.40
N MET A 248 -16.26 -12.82 -11.08
CA MET A 248 -15.66 -11.62 -10.49
C MET A 248 -14.90 -11.90 -9.20
N ALA A 249 -13.69 -11.34 -9.08
CA ALA A 249 -12.92 -11.31 -7.84
C ALA A 249 -13.04 -9.97 -7.12
N LEU A 250 -13.29 -10.01 -5.82
CA LEU A 250 -13.24 -8.88 -4.92
C LEU A 250 -12.18 -9.11 -3.86
N ALA A 251 -11.51 -8.04 -3.43
CA ALA A 251 -10.57 -8.10 -2.32
C ALA A 251 -10.48 -6.75 -1.61
N LEU A 252 -11.19 -6.57 -0.50
CA LEU A 252 -11.08 -5.36 0.32
C LEU A 252 -10.10 -5.59 1.48
N HIS A 253 -8.98 -4.86 1.47
CA HIS A 253 -7.93 -4.97 2.50
C HIS A 253 -7.29 -6.36 2.60
N LEU A 254 -7.28 -7.09 1.48
CA LEU A 254 -6.43 -8.26 1.35
C LEU A 254 -4.98 -7.79 1.22
N CYS A 255 -4.10 -8.33 2.07
CA CYS A 255 -2.75 -7.80 2.27
C CYS A 255 -1.72 -8.49 1.39
N GLY A 256 -0.77 -7.72 0.89
CA GLY A 256 0.46 -8.21 0.28
C GLY A 256 0.22 -9.23 -0.83
N GLU A 257 0.92 -10.34 -0.73
CA GLU A 257 0.86 -11.44 -1.69
C GLU A 257 -0.52 -12.10 -1.80
N ALA A 258 -1.36 -12.03 -0.77
CA ALA A 258 -2.71 -12.61 -0.84
C ALA A 258 -3.56 -11.97 -1.95
N THR A 259 -3.40 -10.67 -2.19
CA THR A 259 -4.02 -9.97 -3.33
C THR A 259 -3.48 -10.48 -4.66
N ASP A 260 -2.17 -10.71 -4.74
CA ASP A 260 -1.52 -11.19 -5.96
C ASP A 260 -1.95 -12.63 -6.30
N ILE A 261 -2.14 -13.49 -5.27
CA ILE A 261 -2.73 -14.81 -5.46
C ILE A 261 -4.19 -14.70 -5.91
N ALA A 262 -4.99 -13.80 -5.33
CA ALA A 262 -6.37 -13.57 -5.77
C ALA A 262 -6.43 -13.12 -7.25
N ILE A 263 -5.51 -12.24 -7.67
CA ILE A 263 -5.34 -11.85 -9.08
C ILE A 263 -5.06 -13.07 -9.95
N ARG A 264 -4.08 -13.91 -9.57
CA ARG A 264 -3.73 -15.11 -10.34
C ARG A 264 -4.87 -16.13 -10.41
N LYS A 265 -5.66 -16.28 -9.34
CA LYS A 265 -6.88 -17.10 -9.34
C LYS A 265 -7.90 -16.59 -10.33
N ALA A 266 -8.13 -15.28 -10.35
CA ALA A 266 -9.06 -14.63 -11.27
C ALA A 266 -8.62 -14.77 -12.73
N ILE A 267 -7.32 -14.58 -13.01
CA ILE A 267 -6.74 -14.83 -14.34
C ILE A 267 -6.92 -16.31 -14.74
N ALA A 268 -6.62 -17.24 -13.85
CA ALA A 268 -6.66 -18.68 -14.14
C ALA A 268 -8.06 -19.19 -14.49
N VAL A 269 -9.10 -18.62 -13.88
CA VAL A 269 -10.51 -18.96 -14.21
C VAL A 269 -11.11 -18.05 -15.28
N ASN A 270 -10.30 -17.16 -15.87
CA ASN A 270 -10.72 -16.20 -16.89
C ASN A 270 -11.86 -15.27 -16.42
N ALA A 271 -11.83 -14.87 -15.15
CA ALA A 271 -12.81 -13.99 -14.53
C ALA A 271 -12.99 -12.71 -15.36
N VAL A 272 -14.23 -12.29 -15.57
CA VAL A 272 -14.53 -11.14 -16.42
C VAL A 272 -14.18 -9.81 -15.75
N ALA A 273 -14.14 -9.75 -14.42
CA ALA A 273 -13.84 -8.53 -13.69
C ALA A 273 -13.13 -8.75 -12.35
N MET A 274 -12.45 -7.71 -11.86
CA MET A 274 -11.81 -7.67 -10.55
C MET A 274 -11.98 -6.28 -9.91
N VAL A 275 -12.24 -6.22 -8.60
CA VAL A 275 -12.24 -4.99 -7.81
C VAL A 275 -11.43 -5.22 -6.53
N LEU A 276 -10.24 -4.64 -6.46
CA LEU A 276 -9.22 -4.96 -5.47
C LEU A 276 -8.79 -3.68 -4.76
N ALA A 277 -8.77 -3.67 -3.44
CA ALA A 277 -8.35 -2.53 -2.62
C ALA A 277 -7.26 -2.96 -1.63
N PRO A 278 -5.99 -3.08 -2.09
CA PRO A 278 -4.91 -3.62 -1.28
C PRO A 278 -4.46 -2.60 -0.24
N CYS A 279 -4.44 -3.02 1.03
CA CYS A 279 -4.10 -2.12 2.13
C CYS A 279 -2.66 -2.27 2.61
N CYS A 280 -2.04 -3.44 2.68
CA CYS A 280 -0.65 -3.58 3.14
C CYS A 280 0.25 -4.03 1.99
N VAL A 281 1.26 -3.23 1.65
CA VAL A 281 2.23 -3.54 0.59
C VAL A 281 3.67 -3.65 1.12
N GLY A 282 3.93 -3.25 2.37
CA GLY A 282 5.25 -3.35 3.01
C GLY A 282 5.76 -4.77 3.29
N LYS A 283 4.91 -5.76 3.08
CA LYS A 283 5.20 -7.17 3.31
C LYS A 283 5.36 -7.98 2.02
N LEU A 284 5.53 -7.32 0.88
CA LEU A 284 6.02 -7.97 -0.35
C LEU A 284 7.51 -8.40 -0.21
N SER A 285 8.18 -7.99 0.88
CA SER A 285 9.54 -8.41 1.20
C SER A 285 9.61 -9.88 1.64
N GLN A 286 10.44 -10.66 0.95
CA GLN A 286 10.66 -12.10 1.20
C GLN A 286 11.48 -12.38 2.48
N LYS A 287 11.98 -11.35 3.18
CA LYS A 287 12.95 -11.50 4.29
C LYS A 287 12.31 -11.72 5.67
N ALA A 288 10.98 -11.72 5.81
CA ALA A 288 10.30 -11.85 7.10
C ALA A 288 9.24 -12.97 7.09
N PHE A 289 9.01 -13.58 8.26
CA PHE A 289 7.83 -14.43 8.50
C PHE A 289 6.59 -13.59 8.26
N ASN A 290 5.92 -13.81 7.13
CA ASN A 290 4.83 -12.95 6.70
C ASN A 290 3.49 -13.64 6.98
N PRO A 291 2.74 -13.22 8.02
CA PRO A 291 1.43 -13.80 8.31
C PRO A 291 0.46 -13.65 7.14
N ASP A 292 0.67 -12.69 6.24
CA ASP A 292 -0.17 -12.53 5.05
C ASP A 292 0.17 -13.55 3.96
N VAL A 293 1.45 -13.94 3.80
CA VAL A 293 1.83 -15.09 2.95
C VAL A 293 1.25 -16.38 3.52
N PHE A 294 1.29 -16.53 4.84
CA PHE A 294 0.63 -17.65 5.51
C PHE A 294 -0.88 -17.66 5.31
N ASN A 295 -1.56 -16.52 5.45
CA ASN A 295 -2.99 -16.42 5.17
C ASN A 295 -3.30 -16.68 3.68
N ALA A 296 -2.38 -16.32 2.78
CA ALA A 296 -2.53 -16.49 1.34
C ALA A 296 -2.34 -17.95 0.88
N THR A 297 -1.29 -18.62 1.36
CA THR A 297 -0.82 -19.92 0.86
C THR A 297 -1.06 -21.08 1.85
N GLY A 298 -1.29 -20.76 3.12
CA GLY A 298 -1.23 -21.73 4.22
C GLY A 298 0.18 -22.17 4.57
N LYS A 299 1.21 -21.55 4.00
CA LYS A 299 2.66 -21.77 4.21
C LYS A 299 3.38 -20.42 4.28
N ASN A 300 4.68 -20.38 4.60
CA ASN A 300 5.46 -19.13 4.55
C ASN A 300 6.38 -19.07 3.33
N ASP A 301 5.98 -19.75 2.25
CA ASP A 301 6.72 -19.78 1.00
C ASP A 301 6.09 -18.76 0.05
N SER A 302 6.87 -17.77 -0.39
CA SER A 302 6.39 -16.80 -1.39
C SER A 302 6.27 -17.48 -2.75
N ALA A 303 5.11 -17.34 -3.38
CA ALA A 303 4.74 -17.82 -4.71
C ALA A 303 4.81 -16.72 -5.77
N VAL A 304 4.99 -15.44 -5.37
CA VAL A 304 5.04 -14.29 -6.28
C VAL A 304 6.41 -13.63 -6.25
N SER A 305 6.95 -13.37 -7.44
CA SER A 305 8.15 -12.56 -7.61
C SER A 305 7.78 -11.11 -7.91
N TYR A 306 8.57 -10.17 -7.40
CA TYR A 306 8.36 -8.74 -7.59
C TYR A 306 9.62 -8.09 -8.17
N PRO A 307 9.48 -7.05 -9.02
CA PRO A 307 8.22 -6.54 -9.59
C PRO A 307 7.49 -7.57 -10.47
N GLN A 308 6.21 -7.33 -10.79
CA GLN A 308 5.40 -8.29 -11.55
C GLN A 308 5.32 -7.96 -13.03
N SER A 309 5.20 -6.67 -13.38
CA SER A 309 5.09 -6.23 -14.77
C SER A 309 6.45 -6.22 -15.46
N TYR A 310 6.45 -6.48 -16.76
CA TYR A 310 7.66 -6.44 -17.58
C TYR A 310 8.38 -5.09 -17.45
N LEU A 311 7.63 -3.99 -17.48
CA LEU A 311 8.19 -2.65 -17.39
C LEU A 311 8.90 -2.40 -16.06
N PHE A 312 8.29 -2.73 -14.92
CA PHE A 312 8.95 -2.52 -13.63
C PHE A 312 10.13 -3.47 -13.44
N CYS A 313 10.08 -4.70 -13.96
CA CYS A 313 11.24 -5.60 -13.98
C CYS A 313 12.45 -5.02 -14.73
N GLN A 314 12.25 -4.12 -15.70
CA GLN A 314 13.32 -3.42 -16.40
C GLN A 314 13.81 -2.15 -15.70
N LEU A 315 12.93 -1.51 -14.92
CA LEU A 315 13.22 -0.23 -14.30
C LEU A 315 13.75 -0.36 -12.87
N VAL A 316 13.19 -1.25 -12.07
CA VAL A 316 13.56 -1.41 -10.66
C VAL A 316 14.88 -2.17 -10.56
N GLY A 317 15.87 -1.60 -9.84
CA GLY A 317 17.21 -2.15 -9.74
C GLY A 317 18.20 -1.65 -10.80
N SER A 318 17.78 -0.77 -11.70
CA SER A 318 18.60 -0.25 -12.81
C SER A 318 19.47 0.95 -12.40
N ASP A 319 20.71 1.01 -12.91
CA ASP A 319 21.64 2.13 -12.73
C ASP A 319 21.49 3.16 -13.85
N GLY A 320 20.52 4.07 -13.73
CA GLY A 320 20.38 5.17 -14.69
C GLY A 320 19.93 4.71 -16.09
N ASP A 321 20.14 5.56 -17.10
CA ASP A 321 19.55 5.42 -18.44
C ASP A 321 20.13 4.27 -19.30
N ASP A 322 21.09 3.51 -18.79
CA ASP A 322 21.65 2.33 -19.46
C ASP A 322 20.73 1.10 -19.26
N ALA A 323 19.54 1.14 -19.89
CA ALA A 323 18.51 0.10 -19.86
C ALA A 323 18.90 -1.27 -20.48
N GLN A 324 20.18 -1.45 -20.83
CA GLN A 324 20.69 -2.63 -21.54
C GLN A 324 21.56 -3.56 -20.68
N GLN A 325 21.87 -3.19 -19.43
CA GLN A 325 22.45 -4.14 -18.47
C GLN A 325 21.35 -4.88 -17.69
N ALA A 326 21.52 -6.20 -17.55
CA ALA A 326 20.63 -7.00 -16.72
C ALA A 326 20.67 -6.48 -15.28
N THR A 327 19.51 -6.16 -14.71
CA THR A 327 19.37 -5.69 -13.33
C THR A 327 19.90 -6.74 -12.36
N ASP A 328 20.76 -6.34 -11.42
CA ASP A 328 21.16 -7.22 -10.31
C ASP A 328 19.90 -7.64 -9.51
N PRO A 329 19.55 -8.95 -9.46
CA PRO A 329 18.35 -9.42 -8.78
C PRO A 329 18.28 -8.99 -7.32
N LYS A 330 19.43 -8.92 -6.63
CA LYS A 330 19.48 -8.49 -5.23
C LYS A 330 19.10 -7.02 -5.09
N ARG A 331 19.62 -6.18 -5.99
CA ARG A 331 19.33 -4.75 -5.98
C ARG A 331 17.88 -4.47 -6.35
N GLN A 332 17.36 -5.15 -7.37
CA GLN A 332 15.95 -5.05 -7.74
C GLN A 332 15.04 -5.38 -6.54
N GLN A 333 15.35 -6.45 -5.81
CA GLN A 333 14.62 -6.78 -4.58
C GLN A 333 14.77 -5.70 -3.50
N ASP A 334 15.98 -5.19 -3.26
CA ASP A 334 16.21 -4.14 -2.25
C ASP A 334 15.49 -2.82 -2.59
N ASP A 335 15.45 -2.42 -3.87
CA ASP A 335 14.72 -1.24 -4.35
C ASP A 335 13.21 -1.42 -4.22
N TRP A 336 12.69 -2.59 -4.58
CA TRP A 336 11.27 -2.92 -4.42
C TRP A 336 10.85 -2.93 -2.95
N ASP A 337 11.64 -3.57 -2.09
CA ASP A 337 11.41 -3.62 -0.64
C ASP A 337 11.40 -2.22 -0.02
N ALA A 338 12.25 -1.31 -0.51
CA ALA A 338 12.27 0.07 -0.06
C ALA A 338 10.97 0.81 -0.39
N LEU A 339 10.44 0.65 -1.61
CA LEU A 339 9.15 1.21 -2.02
C LEU A 339 7.99 0.63 -1.20
N ALA A 340 7.92 -0.71 -1.13
CA ALA A 340 6.95 -1.47 -0.36
C ALA A 340 6.87 -0.96 1.09
N LYS A 341 8.01 -0.86 1.76
CA LYS A 341 8.09 -0.39 3.15
C LYS A 341 7.64 1.06 3.31
N ALA A 342 7.94 1.93 2.34
CA ALA A 342 7.51 3.33 2.38
C ALA A 342 5.99 3.47 2.16
N ALA A 343 5.40 2.61 1.34
CA ALA A 343 3.98 2.60 1.02
C ALA A 343 3.09 2.01 2.13
N ASP A 344 3.67 1.40 3.17
CA ASP A 344 2.92 0.87 4.33
C ASP A 344 2.77 1.91 5.46
N TYR A 345 2.19 3.05 5.14
CA TYR A 345 1.90 4.12 6.10
C TYR A 345 0.51 3.94 6.73
N SER A 346 0.36 4.38 7.98
CA SER A 346 -0.87 4.19 8.77
C SER A 346 -1.31 5.41 9.57
N ASN A 347 -0.56 6.53 9.52
CA ASN A 347 -0.91 7.72 10.28
C ASN A 347 -2.11 8.45 9.63
N GLU A 348 -3.27 8.43 10.31
CA GLU A 348 -4.50 9.09 9.86
C GLU A 348 -4.31 10.62 9.78
N GLU A 349 -3.53 11.23 10.67
CA GLU A 349 -3.34 12.69 10.75
C GLU A 349 -2.49 13.25 9.61
N GLU A 350 -1.68 12.39 8.98
CA GLU A 350 -0.84 12.76 7.85
C GLU A 350 -1.42 12.28 6.51
N CYS A 351 -2.66 11.77 6.49
CA CYS A 351 -3.32 11.37 5.26
C CYS A 351 -3.67 12.61 4.43
N GLY A 352 -3.30 12.62 3.14
CA GLY A 352 -3.56 13.75 2.24
C GLY A 352 -2.65 14.97 2.45
N THR A 353 -1.66 14.91 3.35
CA THR A 353 -0.69 16.00 3.52
C THR A 353 0.48 15.87 2.54
N SER A 354 1.14 16.97 2.20
CA SER A 354 2.35 16.97 1.36
C SER A 354 3.47 16.10 1.95
N LEU A 355 3.52 15.96 3.28
CA LEU A 355 4.52 15.14 3.99
C LEU A 355 4.48 13.66 3.57
N ASN A 356 3.28 13.13 3.29
CA ASN A 356 3.10 11.75 2.85
C ASN A 356 2.97 11.60 1.34
N ALA A 357 3.12 12.67 0.55
CA ALA A 357 2.97 12.61 -0.91
C ALA A 357 3.92 11.58 -1.54
N THR A 358 5.18 11.51 -1.09
CA THR A 358 6.15 10.51 -1.58
C THR A 358 5.74 9.07 -1.22
N ARG A 359 5.16 8.85 -0.04
CA ARG A 359 4.68 7.51 0.38
C ARG A 359 3.43 7.08 -0.37
N ARG A 360 2.49 8.00 -0.59
CA ARG A 360 1.31 7.78 -1.45
C ARG A 360 1.73 7.50 -2.89
N THR A 361 2.75 8.20 -3.38
CA THR A 361 3.35 7.94 -4.70
C THR A 361 3.99 6.56 -4.77
N ALA A 362 4.73 6.13 -3.74
CA ALA A 362 5.24 4.77 -3.65
C ALA A 362 4.12 3.73 -3.71
N LYS A 363 3.03 3.93 -2.95
CA LYS A 363 1.86 3.05 -3.00
C LYS A 363 1.24 3.01 -4.40
N ALA A 364 1.06 4.16 -5.03
CA ALA A 364 0.49 4.27 -6.38
C ALA A 364 1.34 3.54 -7.44
N LEU A 365 2.67 3.60 -7.34
CA LEU A 365 3.58 2.87 -8.24
C LEU A 365 3.49 1.35 -8.04
N LEU A 366 3.38 0.87 -6.80
CA LEU A 366 3.20 -0.56 -6.54
C LEU A 366 1.87 -1.08 -7.10
N GLU A 367 0.79 -0.29 -7.01
CA GLU A 367 -0.47 -0.67 -7.66
C GLU A 367 -0.41 -0.51 -9.18
N THR A 368 0.42 0.41 -9.70
CA THR A 368 0.66 0.54 -11.14
C THR A 368 1.40 -0.68 -11.70
N ASP A 369 2.33 -1.28 -10.95
CA ASP A 369 2.96 -2.54 -11.34
C ASP A 369 1.91 -3.67 -11.49
N ARG A 370 1.03 -3.86 -10.51
CA ARG A 370 -0.08 -4.83 -10.61
C ARG A 370 -1.00 -4.55 -11.78
N ARG A 371 -1.30 -3.27 -12.01
CA ARG A 371 -2.11 -2.79 -13.13
C ARG A 371 -1.50 -3.21 -14.47
N LEU A 372 -0.22 -2.91 -14.68
CA LEU A 372 0.51 -3.27 -15.90
C LEU A 372 0.61 -4.79 -16.06
N PHE A 373 0.86 -5.53 -14.97
CA PHE A 373 0.86 -6.99 -14.99
C PHE A 373 -0.46 -7.57 -15.49
N LEU A 374 -1.61 -7.00 -15.10
CA LEU A 374 -2.93 -7.40 -15.61
C LEU A 374 -3.12 -7.08 -17.10
N GLU A 375 -2.66 -5.91 -17.56
CA GLU A 375 -2.74 -5.51 -18.98
C GLU A 375 -1.86 -6.39 -19.89
N GLU A 376 -0.78 -6.94 -19.34
CA GLU A 376 0.12 -7.87 -20.03
C GLU A 376 -0.51 -9.27 -20.26
N GLN A 377 -1.64 -9.60 -19.62
CA GLN A 377 -2.32 -10.90 -19.74
C GLN A 377 -3.11 -11.05 -21.06
N LYS A 378 -2.41 -11.03 -22.19
CA LYS A 378 -3.02 -11.03 -23.54
C LYS A 378 -3.75 -12.33 -23.91
N PHE A 379 -3.40 -13.47 -23.32
CA PHE A 379 -4.01 -14.76 -23.64
C PHE A 379 -5.49 -14.88 -23.20
N ASN A 380 -5.96 -14.00 -22.32
CA ASN A 380 -7.32 -14.01 -21.76
C ASN A 380 -8.23 -12.89 -22.33
N GLY A 381 -7.99 -12.46 -23.57
CA GLY A 381 -8.67 -11.29 -24.15
C GLY A 381 -8.12 -9.93 -23.70
N GLY A 382 -7.16 -9.94 -22.77
CA GLY A 382 -6.54 -8.75 -22.18
C GLY A 382 -7.46 -8.03 -21.19
N TYR A 383 -6.96 -7.76 -19.99
CA TYR A 383 -7.68 -6.88 -19.07
C TYR A 383 -7.45 -5.42 -19.45
N ARG A 384 -8.52 -4.64 -19.48
CA ARG A 384 -8.44 -3.21 -19.23
C ARG A 384 -8.43 -2.97 -17.75
N THR A 385 -7.85 -1.86 -17.34
CA THR A 385 -7.67 -1.55 -15.94
C THR A 385 -7.91 -0.07 -15.64
N ALA A 386 -8.22 0.21 -14.38
CA ALA A 386 -8.23 1.56 -13.84
C ALA A 386 -7.78 1.52 -12.38
N LEU A 387 -7.07 2.57 -11.95
CA LEU A 387 -6.87 2.85 -10.54
C LEU A 387 -7.84 3.96 -10.15
N THR A 388 -8.47 3.83 -8.98
CA THR A 388 -9.28 4.90 -8.39
C THR A 388 -9.00 5.00 -6.89
N LYS A 389 -9.65 5.94 -6.22
CA LYS A 389 -9.53 6.14 -4.77
C LYS A 389 -10.89 5.98 -4.09
N MET A 390 -10.88 5.48 -2.87
CA MET A 390 -12.07 5.47 -2.01
C MET A 390 -12.54 6.89 -1.71
N ASP A 391 -13.83 7.04 -1.51
CA ASP A 391 -14.51 8.29 -1.21
C ASP A 391 -15.42 8.10 0.01
N PRO A 392 -15.26 8.89 1.08
CA PRO A 392 -14.22 9.92 1.29
C PRO A 392 -12.79 9.36 1.33
N LEU A 393 -11.78 10.19 1.04
CA LEU A 393 -10.36 9.77 1.00
C LEU A 393 -9.80 9.33 2.36
N ASP A 394 -10.36 9.81 3.46
CA ASP A 394 -9.91 9.57 4.83
C ASP A 394 -10.52 8.32 5.48
N VAL A 395 -11.35 7.57 4.76
CA VAL A 395 -11.92 6.29 5.24
C VAL A 395 -10.85 5.23 5.50
N THR A 396 -9.68 5.37 4.88
CA THR A 396 -8.45 4.62 5.15
C THR A 396 -7.25 5.36 4.55
N PRO A 397 -6.07 5.37 5.19
CA PRO A 397 -4.87 5.98 4.61
C PRO A 397 -4.46 5.37 3.26
N LYS A 398 -4.76 4.08 3.07
CA LYS A 398 -4.39 3.29 1.88
C LYS A 398 -5.68 2.96 1.12
N ASN A 399 -6.08 3.93 0.31
CA ASN A 399 -7.41 4.08 -0.28
C ASN A 399 -7.47 3.78 -1.78
N ASP A 400 -6.42 3.20 -2.36
CA ASP A 400 -6.41 2.79 -3.76
C ASP A 400 -7.37 1.63 -4.02
N ILE A 401 -8.06 1.68 -5.16
CA ILE A 401 -8.83 0.56 -5.70
C ILE A 401 -8.34 0.30 -7.13
N LEU A 402 -7.83 -0.89 -7.37
CA LEU A 402 -7.52 -1.43 -8.68
C LEU A 402 -8.75 -2.14 -9.23
N ILE A 403 -9.19 -1.72 -10.40
CA ILE A 403 -10.31 -2.31 -11.13
C ILE A 403 -9.74 -2.90 -12.41
N ALA A 404 -10.18 -4.09 -12.76
CA ALA A 404 -9.85 -4.72 -14.03
C ALA A 404 -11.09 -5.36 -14.64
N TRP A 405 -11.22 -5.30 -15.96
CA TRP A 405 -12.32 -5.92 -16.68
C TRP A 405 -11.88 -6.38 -18.06
N ARG A 406 -12.56 -7.40 -18.57
CA ARG A 406 -12.33 -7.97 -19.89
C ARG A 406 -13.07 -7.17 -20.96
N GLN A 407 -12.33 -6.62 -21.91
CA GLN A 407 -12.90 -5.78 -22.99
C GLN A 407 -13.76 -6.59 -23.97
N ASP A 408 -13.51 -7.88 -24.10
CA ASP A 408 -14.33 -8.77 -24.93
C ASP A 408 -15.66 -9.15 -24.27
N PHE A 409 -15.80 -8.89 -22.96
CA PHE A 409 -17.03 -9.10 -22.21
C PHE A 409 -17.82 -7.79 -22.01
N TYR A 410 -17.13 -6.70 -21.62
CA TYR A 410 -17.79 -5.41 -21.40
C TYR A 410 -17.61 -4.47 -22.59
N GLY A 411 -18.68 -3.75 -22.93
CA GLY A 411 -18.65 -2.73 -23.98
C GLY A 411 -17.89 -1.47 -23.58
N LYS A 412 -17.79 -0.53 -24.53
CA LYS A 412 -17.12 0.76 -24.34
C LYS A 412 -17.70 1.60 -23.19
N GLU A 413 -18.96 1.39 -22.81
CA GLU A 413 -19.60 2.13 -21.72
C GLU A 413 -18.87 1.95 -20.38
N VAL A 414 -18.39 0.74 -20.11
CA VAL A 414 -17.59 0.44 -18.91
C VAL A 414 -16.21 1.12 -19.01
N GLU A 415 -15.58 1.04 -20.18
CA GLU A 415 -14.30 1.71 -20.43
C GLU A 415 -14.40 3.22 -20.25
N GLU A 416 -15.42 3.87 -20.80
CA GLU A 416 -15.69 5.31 -20.65
C GLU A 416 -15.91 5.69 -19.18
N MET A 417 -16.66 4.87 -18.43
CA MET A 417 -16.91 5.09 -17.01
C MET A 417 -15.63 5.11 -16.17
N PHE A 418 -14.72 4.17 -16.45
CA PHE A 418 -13.45 4.03 -15.73
C PHE A 418 -12.28 4.79 -16.37
N SER A 419 -12.52 5.58 -17.42
CA SER A 419 -11.48 6.38 -18.09
C SER A 419 -11.50 7.87 -17.69
N VAL A 420 -12.51 8.34 -16.97
CA VAL A 420 -12.61 9.76 -16.58
C VAL A 420 -11.50 10.11 -15.59
N PRO A 421 -10.53 11.00 -15.93
CA PRO A 421 -9.39 11.27 -15.07
C PRO A 421 -9.77 11.94 -13.73
N ASN A 422 -9.11 11.53 -12.65
CA ASN A 422 -9.20 12.18 -11.35
C ASN A 422 -8.02 13.14 -11.14
N ILE A 423 -8.25 14.41 -11.52
CA ILE A 423 -7.25 15.48 -11.49
C ILE A 423 -6.71 15.72 -10.07
N ASP A 424 -7.54 15.57 -9.04
CA ASP A 424 -7.14 15.82 -7.65
C ASP A 424 -6.01 14.86 -7.22
N CYS A 425 -6.03 13.62 -7.72
CA CYS A 425 -4.99 12.62 -7.44
C CYS A 425 -3.67 12.92 -8.15
N GLN A 426 -3.67 13.73 -9.23
CA GLN A 426 -2.47 14.11 -9.95
C GLN A 426 -1.58 15.06 -9.13
N SER A 427 -2.20 15.90 -8.30
CA SER A 427 -1.50 16.87 -7.45
C SER A 427 -0.51 16.22 -6.47
N ASP A 428 -0.81 15.01 -5.98
CA ASP A 428 0.09 14.25 -5.10
C ASP A 428 1.41 13.90 -5.78
N PHE A 429 1.35 13.57 -7.07
CA PHE A 429 2.53 13.22 -7.86
C PHE A 429 3.36 14.45 -8.18
N GLU A 430 2.71 15.57 -8.49
CA GLU A 430 3.38 16.85 -8.72
C GLU A 430 4.10 17.32 -7.45
N VAL A 431 3.47 17.21 -6.28
CA VAL A 431 4.09 17.52 -4.98
C VAL A 431 5.27 16.61 -4.70
N ALA A 432 5.12 15.29 -4.93
CA ALA A 432 6.23 14.34 -4.77
C ALA A 432 7.36 14.63 -5.75
N GLN A 433 7.05 14.92 -7.01
CA GLN A 433 8.03 15.24 -8.04
C GLN A 433 8.77 16.53 -7.72
N ALA A 434 8.08 17.59 -7.31
CA ALA A 434 8.68 18.84 -6.88
C ALA A 434 9.61 18.63 -5.66
N HIS A 435 9.20 17.79 -4.70
CA HIS A 435 10.02 17.45 -3.54
C HIS A 435 11.28 16.64 -3.89
N LEU A 436 11.18 15.75 -4.89
CA LEU A 436 12.25 14.81 -5.25
C LEU A 436 13.21 15.37 -6.31
N LEU A 437 12.69 16.12 -7.29
CA LEU A 437 13.38 16.51 -8.52
C LEU A 437 13.45 18.03 -8.75
N GLY A 438 12.86 18.83 -7.85
CA GLY A 438 12.74 20.29 -8.02
C GLY A 438 14.08 21.00 -8.28
N SER A 439 14.10 21.78 -9.37
CA SER A 439 15.16 22.72 -9.75
C SER A 439 15.32 23.84 -8.71
N GLN A 440 16.54 24.39 -8.60
CA GLN A 440 16.82 25.71 -8.02
C GLN A 440 16.13 26.81 -8.86
N THR A 441 14.81 26.88 -8.86
CA THR A 441 14.06 28.00 -9.43
C THR A 441 13.74 28.95 -8.28
N ASN A 442 14.41 30.10 -8.31
CA ASN A 442 14.17 31.24 -7.43
C ASN A 442 12.66 31.47 -7.24
N GLY A 443 12.16 31.27 -6.01
CA GLY A 443 10.90 31.89 -5.58
C GLY A 443 9.73 30.98 -5.18
N SER A 444 9.86 29.64 -5.13
CA SER A 444 8.83 28.82 -4.45
C SER A 444 9.40 28.14 -3.21
N THR A 445 8.99 28.64 -2.04
CA THR A 445 9.32 28.06 -0.73
C THR A 445 8.71 26.66 -0.61
N ALA A 446 9.50 25.65 -0.94
CA ALA A 446 9.31 24.32 -0.39
C ALA A 446 9.31 24.47 1.14
N ARG A 447 8.14 24.37 1.75
CA ARG A 447 7.98 24.51 3.20
C ARG A 447 8.76 23.40 3.88
N ASN A 448 9.84 23.75 4.55
CA ASN A 448 10.47 22.89 5.54
C ASN A 448 9.43 22.49 6.61
N ASP A 449 9.62 21.32 7.23
CA ASP A 449 8.74 20.74 8.26
C ASP A 449 8.69 21.53 9.59
N TRP A 450 9.23 22.76 9.62
CA TRP A 450 9.36 23.65 10.78
C TRP A 450 8.97 25.08 10.42
N THR A 451 8.39 25.81 11.38
CA THR A 451 7.95 27.18 11.18
C THR A 451 9.12 28.15 11.14
N ASN A 452 8.90 29.35 10.58
CA ASN A 452 9.91 30.41 10.63
C ASN A 452 10.22 30.81 12.08
N GLU A 453 9.24 30.72 13.01
CA GLU A 453 9.50 30.98 14.42
C GLU A 453 10.45 29.93 15.02
N GLU A 454 10.25 28.64 14.74
CA GLU A 454 11.13 27.57 15.21
C GLU A 454 12.56 27.71 14.64
N GLU A 455 12.68 28.17 13.39
CA GLU A 455 13.98 28.44 12.76
C GLU A 455 14.70 29.60 13.45
N GLU A 456 14.02 30.73 13.65
CA GLU A 456 14.57 31.90 14.33
C GLU A 456 14.90 31.64 15.80
N GLU A 457 14.13 30.80 16.50
CA GLU A 457 14.41 30.36 17.87
C GLU A 457 15.78 29.67 17.94
N ILE A 458 16.02 28.69 17.05
CA ILE A 458 17.28 27.94 17.00
C ILE A 458 18.44 28.83 16.54
N LYS A 459 18.22 29.73 15.57
CA LYS A 459 19.23 30.72 15.15
C LYS A 459 19.66 31.60 16.32
N THR A 460 18.68 32.11 17.08
CA THR A 460 18.93 32.98 18.24
C THR A 460 19.75 32.24 19.29
N MET A 461 19.37 31.01 19.64
CA MET A 461 20.15 30.19 20.59
C MET A 461 21.61 30.00 20.15
N ILE A 462 21.84 29.68 18.88
CA ILE A 462 23.19 29.48 18.35
C ILE A 462 23.97 30.80 18.34
N ALA A 463 23.35 31.90 17.92
CA ALA A 463 23.98 33.22 17.87
C ALA A 463 24.39 33.71 19.27
N GLU A 464 23.50 33.58 20.26
CA GLU A 464 23.80 33.91 21.66
C GLU A 464 24.95 33.09 22.21
N PHE A 465 24.97 31.79 21.92
CA PHE A 465 26.08 30.92 22.31
C PHE A 465 27.40 31.36 21.68
N LEU A 466 27.40 31.65 20.38
CA LEU A 466 28.62 32.06 19.65
C LEU A 466 29.18 33.40 20.13
N GLU A 467 28.33 34.32 20.59
CA GLU A 467 28.79 35.58 21.15
C GLU A 467 29.36 35.38 22.56
N LYS A 468 28.69 34.58 23.41
CA LYS A 468 29.17 34.27 24.77
C LYS A 468 30.51 33.52 24.80
N THR A 469 30.83 32.78 23.75
CA THR A 469 32.02 31.92 23.66
C THR A 469 33.15 32.51 22.82
N LYS A 470 33.02 33.78 22.40
CA LYS A 470 33.96 34.45 21.50
C LYS A 470 35.37 34.56 22.08
N ASP A 471 35.47 34.77 23.40
CA ASP A 471 36.73 35.05 24.12
C ASP A 471 37.17 33.93 25.08
N MET A 472 36.49 32.78 25.07
CA MET A 472 36.79 31.65 25.97
C MET A 472 38.03 30.87 25.51
N GLU A 473 39.00 30.61 26.39
CA GLU A 473 40.25 29.91 26.01
C GLU A 473 40.09 28.38 25.83
N ASP A 474 39.20 27.72 26.58
CA ASP A 474 39.00 26.27 26.48
C ASP A 474 38.20 25.89 25.22
N TYR A 475 38.65 24.83 24.55
CA TYR A 475 38.04 24.28 23.36
C TYR A 475 36.68 23.62 23.63
N MET A 476 36.50 22.96 24.77
CA MET A 476 35.24 22.28 25.10
C MET A 476 34.10 23.28 25.32
N ASP A 477 34.42 24.47 25.82
CA ASP A 477 33.45 25.56 26.05
C ASP A 477 32.99 26.24 24.75
N ARG A 478 33.61 25.92 23.60
CA ARG A 478 33.24 26.44 22.27
C ARG A 478 32.33 25.52 21.46
N ILE A 479 31.87 24.41 22.06
CA ILE A 479 30.92 23.49 21.44
C ILE A 479 29.56 23.60 22.14
N TYR A 480 28.53 23.97 21.38
CA TYR A 480 27.17 23.96 21.88
C TYR A 480 26.55 22.58 21.71
N LEU A 481 26.24 21.93 22.83
CA LEU A 481 25.50 20.68 22.86
C LEU A 481 24.03 20.96 23.17
N PHE A 482 23.16 20.67 22.21
CA PHE A 482 21.73 20.80 22.42
C PHE A 482 21.19 19.75 23.40
N PRO A 483 19.99 19.95 23.99
CA PRO A 483 19.39 18.96 24.89
C PRO A 483 19.16 17.58 24.26
N THR A 484 19.32 16.51 25.02
CA THR A 484 18.96 15.17 24.55
C THR A 484 17.43 14.98 24.49
N LYS A 485 16.96 13.85 23.95
CA LYS A 485 15.52 13.47 23.88
C LYS A 485 14.58 14.41 23.09
N MET A 486 15.10 15.32 22.28
CA MET A 486 14.29 16.27 21.49
C MET A 486 13.60 15.71 20.22
N GLY A 487 13.67 14.39 19.98
CA GLY A 487 13.12 13.76 18.77
C GLY A 487 13.93 14.03 17.49
N ALA A 488 13.67 13.25 16.43
CA ALA A 488 14.43 13.33 15.19
C ALA A 488 14.18 14.63 14.40
N ARG A 489 12.97 15.19 14.47
CA ARG A 489 12.57 16.43 13.77
C ARG A 489 13.38 17.64 14.25
N LYS A 490 13.42 17.88 15.57
CA LYS A 490 14.14 19.02 16.15
C LYS A 490 15.65 18.94 15.89
N ARG A 491 16.23 17.73 15.89
CA ARG A 491 17.63 17.52 15.48
C ARG A 491 17.90 17.88 14.02
N LYS A 492 16.98 17.56 13.09
CA LYS A 492 17.10 17.96 11.68
C LYS A 492 17.03 19.47 11.50
N LEU A 493 16.10 20.13 12.18
CA LEU A 493 16.00 21.60 12.20
C LEU A 493 17.32 22.23 12.67
N ILE A 494 17.92 21.73 13.75
CA ILE A 494 19.21 22.24 14.24
C ILE A 494 20.32 22.07 13.21
N HIS A 495 20.42 20.90 12.57
CA HIS A 495 21.39 20.68 11.49
C HIS A 495 21.15 21.64 10.32
N PHE A 496 19.91 21.86 9.93
CA PHE A 496 19.56 22.81 8.88
C PHE A 496 20.02 24.23 9.24
N VAL A 497 19.63 24.74 10.42
CA VAL A 497 19.99 26.09 10.88
C VAL A 497 21.51 26.27 11.02
N ALA A 498 22.20 25.32 11.64
CA ALA A 498 23.66 25.42 11.75
C ALA A 498 24.34 25.38 10.37
N GLY A 499 23.76 24.66 9.40
CA GLY A 499 24.20 24.65 8.01
C GLY A 499 24.02 26.00 7.31
N THR A 500 22.85 26.64 7.46
CA THR A 500 22.59 27.98 6.88
C THR A 500 23.46 29.07 7.49
N MET A 501 23.81 28.93 8.77
CA MET A 501 24.77 29.80 9.47
C MET A 501 26.25 29.48 9.16
N ASN A 502 26.52 28.51 8.27
CA ASN A 502 27.87 28.09 7.86
C ASN A 502 28.76 27.57 9.02
N LEU A 503 28.16 26.88 9.99
CA LEU A 503 28.83 26.34 11.18
C LEU A 503 29.23 24.87 11.00
N ALA A 504 30.13 24.38 11.87
CA ALA A 504 30.39 22.96 11.98
C ALA A 504 29.30 22.31 12.86
N HIS A 505 28.71 21.23 12.37
CA HIS A 505 27.66 20.50 13.10
C HIS A 505 27.81 18.97 12.95
N TRP A 506 27.47 18.20 13.98
CA TRP A 506 27.47 16.74 13.93
C TRP A 506 26.55 16.14 14.99
N SER A 507 26.12 14.89 14.78
CA SER A 507 25.37 14.15 15.80
C SER A 507 26.30 13.66 16.90
N HIS A 508 25.86 13.75 18.15
CA HIS A 508 26.63 13.34 19.33
C HIS A 508 25.81 12.37 20.18
N GLY A 509 26.44 11.30 20.68
CA GLY A 509 25.83 10.24 21.52
C GLY A 509 25.42 8.97 20.76
N ASP A 510 25.76 7.80 21.31
CA ASP A 510 25.58 6.49 20.65
C ASP A 510 24.20 5.84 20.86
N LYS A 511 23.52 6.15 21.97
CA LYS A 511 22.19 5.60 22.32
C LYS A 511 21.08 6.62 22.04
N ASP A 512 19.90 6.18 21.62
CA ASP A 512 18.78 7.07 21.23
C ASP A 512 18.36 8.05 22.33
N SER A 513 18.47 7.65 23.60
CA SER A 513 18.20 8.53 24.76
C SER A 513 19.25 9.63 24.96
N LEU A 514 20.43 9.48 24.35
CA LEU A 514 21.59 10.37 24.46
C LEU A 514 21.87 11.12 23.14
N LYS A 515 21.16 10.82 22.05
CA LYS A 515 21.38 11.48 20.75
C LYS A 515 21.01 12.95 20.79
N THR A 516 22.00 13.79 20.48
CA THR A 516 21.87 15.24 20.33
C THR A 516 22.65 15.76 19.12
N VAL A 517 22.61 17.07 18.90
CA VAL A 517 23.38 17.78 17.87
C VAL A 517 24.38 18.70 18.56
N ALA A 518 25.63 18.63 18.11
CA ALA A 518 26.69 19.54 18.51
C ALA A 518 26.91 20.59 17.41
N VAL A 519 27.13 21.84 17.78
CA VAL A 519 27.41 22.97 16.87
C VAL A 519 28.63 23.76 17.36
N ALA A 520 29.52 24.15 16.44
CA ALA A 520 30.72 24.94 16.73
C ALA A 520 31.14 25.78 15.50
N ARG A 521 32.09 26.72 15.66
CA ARG A 521 32.66 27.43 14.50
C ARG A 521 33.46 26.46 13.62
N ARG A 522 33.52 26.73 12.31
CA ARG A 522 34.34 25.92 11.37
C ARG A 522 35.80 25.87 11.84
N GLY A 523 36.40 24.68 11.80
CA GLY A 523 37.75 24.42 12.32
C GLY A 523 37.81 23.93 13.76
N GLN A 524 36.73 24.07 14.54
CA GLN A 524 36.65 23.61 15.93
C GLN A 524 35.99 22.23 16.05
N ARG A 525 36.15 21.37 15.04
CA ARG A 525 35.68 19.97 15.06
C ARG A 525 36.88 19.04 15.14
N LYS A 526 37.04 18.29 16.23
CA LYS A 526 38.02 17.19 16.29
C LYS A 526 37.65 16.14 15.25
N ARG A 527 38.60 15.76 14.39
CA ARG A 527 38.53 14.47 13.70
C ARG A 527 38.77 13.37 14.76
N PRO A 528 38.04 12.24 14.71
CA PRO A 528 38.30 11.14 15.63
C PRO A 528 39.60 10.44 15.21
N GLU A 529 40.72 10.87 15.78
CA GLU A 529 41.94 10.07 15.81
C GLU A 529 42.27 9.70 17.26
N GLN A 530 42.26 8.38 17.49
CA GLN A 530 42.88 7.64 18.60
C GLN A 530 42.43 8.03 20.01
N SER A 531 41.46 7.27 20.51
CA SER A 531 41.20 7.10 21.94
C SER A 531 42.46 6.59 22.65
N LEU A 532 43.21 7.50 23.27
CA LEU A 532 44.17 7.14 24.30
C LEU A 532 43.39 6.67 25.53
N HIS A 533 43.64 5.42 25.90
CA HIS A 533 43.31 4.83 27.19
C HIS A 533 43.54 5.84 28.32
N TYR A 534 42.50 6.10 29.12
CA TYR A 534 42.69 6.64 30.47
C TYR A 534 42.32 5.56 31.47
N ASN A 535 43.34 5.20 32.25
CA ASN A 535 43.37 4.12 33.23
C ASN A 535 42.35 4.32 34.35
N GLU A 536 41.70 3.22 34.71
CA GLU A 536 41.12 3.02 36.05
C GLU A 536 42.25 2.97 37.08
N SER A 537 42.47 4.07 37.80
CA SER A 537 43.25 4.04 39.03
C SER A 537 42.34 3.61 40.19
N LYS A 538 42.55 2.36 40.63
CA LYS A 538 42.23 1.85 41.96
C LYS A 538 42.72 2.83 43.03
N GLY A 539 41.89 3.04 44.06
CA GLY A 539 42.26 3.67 45.32
C GLY A 539 41.31 3.18 46.41
N SER A 540 41.68 2.06 47.02
CA SER A 540 41.09 1.51 48.23
C SER A 540 41.59 2.25 49.48
N GLU A 541 40.87 2.01 50.58
CA GLU A 541 41.27 2.13 52.01
C GLU A 541 40.88 3.42 52.74
N ASN A 542 39.72 3.41 53.41
CA ASN A 542 39.56 3.03 54.83
C ASN A 542 38.12 3.21 55.29
#